data_AF-A0A4Q5IZE7-F1
#
_entry.id   AF-A0A4Q5IZE7-F1
#
_cell.length_a   1.000
_cell.length_b   1.000
_cell.length_c   1.000
_cell.angle_alpha   90.00
_cell.angle_beta   90.00
_cell.angle_gamma   90.00
#
_symmetry.space_group_name_H-M   'P 1'
#
loop_
_entity.id
_entity.type
_entity.pdbx_description
1 polymer ?
#
loop_
_entity_poly.entity_id
_entity_poly.type
_entity_poly.pdbx_seq_one_letter_code
_entity_poly.pdbx_strand_id
1 'polypeptide(L)'
;MRRLLVVLALVPSVALAGCGSRTGGSDDGAADGSGTPTGAPGQAWGDCTEEAFAAAGSPATTLRHDGWGADMQLKLPSDGPCAGALVASGPGGVVGVDVGSDELDGSTISVLDAGPLGGGVLVRVDGGMHPRGGFQPHLYLVGPDAMREVTVNGHPVVPFVATDGGMAPLAVRCGDDTVEVLSATTAEPPGVMLAWDVQRTTYTLSIDGSQEQGSASLEEDVADPLLRRDMPELFDPARLFTGC
;
A
#
# COMPACT_ATOMS: atom_id res chain seq x y z
N MET A 1 -12.79 -65.11 25.49
CA MET A 1 -11.32 -65.25 25.42
C MET A 1 -10.84 -64.78 24.04
N ARG A 2 -9.67 -64.10 23.98
CA ARG A 2 -8.98 -63.46 22.82
C ARG A 2 -9.51 -62.06 22.47
N ARG A 3 -8.91 -60.96 22.97
CA ARG A 3 -7.56 -60.34 22.85
C ARG A 3 -7.52 -59.29 21.72
N LEU A 4 -7.71 -58.03 22.13
CA LEU A 4 -7.37 -56.78 21.42
C LEU A 4 -5.87 -56.74 21.12
N LEU A 5 -5.50 -56.30 19.92
CA LEU A 5 -4.14 -55.90 19.55
C LEU A 5 -4.13 -54.37 19.46
N VAL A 6 -3.46 -53.72 20.41
CA VAL A 6 -3.19 -52.29 20.43
C VAL A 6 -1.81 -52.10 19.80
N VAL A 7 -1.74 -51.35 18.70
CA VAL A 7 -0.47 -50.94 18.06
C VAL A 7 -0.07 -49.60 18.68
N LEU A 8 0.99 -49.64 19.48
CA LEU A 8 1.63 -48.49 20.12
C LEU A 8 2.73 -47.97 19.17
N ALA A 9 2.55 -46.78 18.59
CA ALA A 9 3.58 -46.13 17.79
C ALA A 9 4.51 -45.30 18.70
N LEU A 10 5.78 -45.71 18.80
CA LEU A 10 6.85 -44.94 19.43
C LEU A 10 7.31 -43.82 18.49
N VAL A 11 7.33 -42.58 18.99
CA VAL A 11 8.02 -41.44 18.36
C VAL A 11 9.42 -41.33 18.98
N PRO A 12 10.52 -41.39 18.20
CA PRO A 12 11.85 -41.19 18.74
C PRO A 12 12.15 -39.68 18.86
N SER A 13 12.42 -39.25 20.08
CA SER A 13 12.98 -37.94 20.41
C SER A 13 14.46 -37.92 20.02
N VAL A 14 14.84 -37.09 19.05
CA VAL A 14 16.26 -36.81 18.76
C VAL A 14 16.64 -35.56 19.54
N ALA A 15 17.44 -35.77 20.58
CA ALA A 15 18.23 -34.73 21.24
C ALA A 15 19.65 -34.75 20.65
N LEU A 16 20.16 -33.58 20.28
CA LEU A 16 21.58 -33.31 20.03
C LEU A 16 21.94 -31.96 20.66
N ALA A 17 23.01 -32.01 21.45
CA ALA A 17 23.68 -30.95 22.23
C ALA A 17 24.13 -29.75 21.36
N GLY A 18 24.39 -28.53 21.83
CA GLY A 18 24.79 -28.00 23.13
C GLY A 18 26.11 -27.23 22.99
N CYS A 19 26.08 -25.89 23.04
CA CYS A 19 27.16 -24.91 23.37
C CYS A 19 26.79 -23.53 22.78
N GLY A 20 26.81 -22.39 23.45
CA GLY A 20 27.15 -22.04 24.82
C GLY A 20 26.66 -20.61 25.11
N SER A 21 26.52 -20.31 26.39
CA SER A 21 26.05 -19.03 26.92
C SER A 21 27.00 -17.89 26.57
N ARG A 22 26.51 -16.86 25.88
CA ARG A 22 27.09 -15.52 25.90
C ARG A 22 26.04 -14.54 26.39
N THR A 23 26.17 -14.16 27.65
CA THR A 23 25.65 -12.91 28.20
C THR A 23 26.41 -11.75 27.56
N GLY A 24 25.71 -10.83 26.92
CA GLY A 24 26.29 -9.55 26.49
C GLY A 24 25.51 -8.87 25.38
N GLY A 25 24.69 -7.89 25.79
CA GLY A 25 24.45 -6.60 25.12
C GLY A 25 24.18 -6.59 23.61
N SER A 26 22.94 -6.34 23.25
CA SER A 26 22.50 -5.08 22.62
C SER A 26 21.16 -5.33 21.94
N ASP A 27 20.21 -4.48 22.31
CA ASP A 27 18.94 -4.29 21.64
C ASP A 27 19.18 -4.08 20.14
N ASP A 28 18.39 -4.77 19.32
CA ASP A 28 17.94 -4.29 18.00
C ASP A 28 16.77 -5.19 17.59
N GLY A 29 15.57 -4.76 17.99
CA GLY A 29 14.33 -5.33 17.51
C GLY A 29 14.20 -5.03 16.02
N ALA A 30 14.20 -6.08 15.20
CA ALA A 30 13.62 -6.01 13.87
C ALA A 30 12.13 -5.70 14.05
N ALA A 31 11.75 -4.44 13.78
CA ALA A 31 10.36 -4.02 13.77
C ALA A 31 9.74 -4.50 12.46
N ASP A 32 8.71 -5.35 12.58
CA ASP A 32 7.72 -5.56 11.52
C ASP A 32 7.17 -4.18 11.11
N GLY A 33 7.27 -3.87 9.82
CA GLY A 33 6.99 -2.57 9.19
C GLY A 33 5.50 -2.20 9.14
N SER A 34 4.80 -2.26 10.27
CA SER A 34 3.47 -1.68 10.44
C SER A 34 3.48 -0.78 11.66
N GLY A 35 4.03 0.42 11.51
CA GLY A 35 4.11 1.42 12.56
C GLY A 35 2.72 1.83 13.04
N THR A 36 2.45 1.61 14.33
CA THR A 36 1.29 2.19 15.02
C THR A 36 1.48 3.71 15.10
N PRO A 37 0.45 4.53 14.86
CA PRO A 37 0.61 5.98 14.81
C PRO A 37 0.98 6.54 16.18
N THR A 38 2.13 7.18 16.28
CA THR A 38 2.52 8.01 17.41
C THR A 38 2.55 9.47 16.97
N GLY A 39 1.46 10.19 17.25
CA GLY A 39 1.39 11.63 17.12
C GLY A 39 0.03 12.13 17.60
N ALA A 40 0.04 12.99 18.62
CA ALA A 40 -1.15 13.79 18.94
C ALA A 40 -1.29 14.94 17.92
N PRO A 41 -2.49 15.53 17.75
CA PRO A 41 -2.68 16.75 16.96
C PRO A 41 -1.63 17.83 17.27
N GLY A 42 -0.96 18.36 16.24
CA GLY A 42 0.08 19.40 16.38
C GLY A 42 1.46 18.92 16.85
N GLN A 43 1.71 17.62 16.94
CA GLN A 43 3.01 17.08 17.29
C GLN A 43 3.81 16.71 16.03
N ALA A 44 5.07 17.16 15.97
CA ALA A 44 6.00 16.80 14.89
C ALA A 44 6.01 15.28 14.65
N TRP A 45 6.10 14.87 13.39
CA TRP A 45 6.35 13.46 13.06
C TRP A 45 7.82 13.15 13.40
N GLY A 46 8.05 12.55 14.56
CA GLY A 46 9.42 12.36 15.08
C GLY A 46 10.18 13.69 15.18
N ASP A 47 11.34 13.76 14.53
CA ASP A 47 12.18 14.97 14.46
C ASP A 47 11.82 15.90 13.28
N CYS A 48 10.80 15.55 12.47
CA CYS A 48 10.33 16.37 11.36
C CYS A 48 9.41 17.50 11.84
N THR A 49 10.00 18.64 12.17
CA THR A 49 9.28 19.87 12.56
C THR A 49 8.78 20.67 11.35
N GLU A 50 7.95 21.69 11.57
CA GLU A 50 7.58 22.66 10.51
C GLU A 50 8.80 23.32 9.85
N GLU A 51 9.82 23.63 10.65
CA GLU A 51 11.07 24.22 10.17
C GLU A 51 11.86 23.23 9.30
N ALA A 52 11.94 21.96 9.73
CA ALA A 52 12.57 20.89 8.97
C ALA A 52 11.80 20.60 7.67
N PHE A 53 10.47 20.57 7.73
CA PHE A 53 9.61 20.45 6.55
C PHE A 53 9.81 21.61 5.58
N ALA A 54 9.85 22.86 6.06
CA ALA A 54 10.08 24.03 5.22
C ALA A 54 11.46 23.98 4.53
N ALA A 55 12.49 23.53 5.25
CA ALA A 55 13.85 23.38 4.76
C ALA A 55 14.06 22.18 3.83
N ALA A 56 13.21 21.14 3.92
CA ALA A 56 13.32 19.93 3.11
C ALA A 56 13.18 20.26 1.62
N GLY A 57 14.23 19.93 0.85
CA GLY A 57 14.26 20.08 -0.61
C GLY A 57 13.87 18.78 -1.29
N SER A 58 12.71 18.75 -1.93
CA SER A 58 12.20 17.66 -2.79
C SER A 58 10.85 18.07 -3.39
N PRO A 59 10.31 17.40 -4.43
CA PRO A 59 9.12 17.88 -5.11
C PRO A 59 7.98 18.07 -4.10
N ALA A 60 7.61 19.33 -3.92
CA ALA A 60 6.44 19.69 -3.16
C ALA A 60 5.25 19.66 -4.12
N THR A 61 4.28 18.79 -3.85
CA THR A 61 2.96 18.92 -4.48
C THR A 61 2.04 19.63 -3.51
N THR A 62 1.22 20.51 -4.05
CA THR A 62 0.10 21.09 -3.32
C THR A 62 -1.10 20.15 -3.41
N LEU A 63 -1.55 19.65 -2.26
CA LEU A 63 -2.84 18.98 -2.12
C LEU A 63 -3.91 20.03 -1.93
N ARG A 64 -4.84 20.11 -2.87
CA ARG A 64 -6.06 20.87 -2.64
C ARG A 64 -6.96 20.04 -1.75
N HIS A 65 -7.47 20.67 -0.72
CA HIS A 65 -8.45 20.05 0.17
C HIS A 65 -9.69 20.93 0.17
N ASP A 66 -10.75 20.46 -0.49
CA ASP A 66 -12.06 21.06 -0.36
C ASP A 66 -12.59 20.78 1.07
N GLY A 67 -13.08 21.82 1.74
CA GLY A 67 -13.69 21.69 3.08
C GLY A 67 -12.83 22.06 4.29
N TRP A 68 -11.50 22.20 4.17
CA TRP A 68 -10.61 22.48 5.33
C TRP A 68 -9.89 23.84 5.27
N GLY A 69 -10.20 24.64 4.25
CA GLY A 69 -9.90 26.08 4.22
C GLY A 69 -8.47 26.47 3.83
N ALA A 70 -7.56 25.52 3.59
CA ALA A 70 -6.24 25.77 3.01
C ALA A 70 -5.71 24.53 2.27
N ASP A 71 -4.95 24.79 1.20
CA ASP A 71 -4.20 23.74 0.50
C ASP A 71 -3.05 23.24 1.40
N MET A 72 -2.78 21.93 1.43
CA MET A 72 -1.65 21.32 2.15
C MET A 72 -0.44 21.17 1.23
N GLN A 73 0.76 21.28 1.77
CA GLN A 73 1.97 20.92 1.02
C GLN A 73 2.39 19.51 1.39
N LEU A 74 2.57 18.65 0.39
CA LEU A 74 3.13 17.32 0.53
C LEU A 74 4.57 17.33 0.04
N LYS A 75 5.48 16.72 0.81
CA LYS A 75 6.87 16.52 0.41
C LYS A 75 7.27 15.07 0.68
N LEU A 76 8.25 14.62 -0.09
CA LEU A 76 9.02 13.42 0.20
C LEU A 76 10.51 13.78 0.33
N PRO A 77 10.97 14.20 1.51
CA PRO A 77 12.35 14.57 1.72
C PRO A 77 13.28 13.36 1.58
N SER A 78 14.36 13.51 0.82
CA SER A 78 15.41 12.49 0.68
C SER A 78 16.54 12.67 1.70
N ASP A 79 16.56 13.79 2.43
CA ASP A 79 17.58 14.14 3.40
C ASP A 79 17.01 14.87 4.63
N GLY A 80 17.85 15.01 5.65
CA GLY A 80 17.50 15.71 6.89
C GLY A 80 16.56 14.95 7.83
N PRO A 81 15.97 15.63 8.82
CA PRO A 81 15.13 15.02 9.86
C PRO A 81 13.82 14.38 9.35
N CYS A 82 13.43 14.70 8.11
CA CYS A 82 12.23 14.16 7.47
C CYS A 82 12.56 13.09 6.41
N ALA A 83 13.83 12.66 6.30
CA ALA A 83 14.26 11.71 5.28
C ALA A 83 13.52 10.37 5.40
N GLY A 84 13.12 9.79 4.26
CA GLY A 84 12.42 8.51 4.23
C GLY A 84 10.96 8.57 4.66
N ALA A 85 10.40 9.79 4.80
CA ALA A 85 9.02 10.00 5.22
C ALA A 85 8.22 10.73 4.15
N LEU A 86 6.96 10.33 4.01
CA LEU A 86 5.95 11.11 3.31
C LEU A 86 5.36 12.07 4.34
N VAL A 87 5.52 13.37 4.10
CA VAL A 87 5.14 14.40 5.07
C VAL A 87 4.25 15.45 4.42
N ALA A 88 3.22 15.88 5.14
CA ALA A 88 2.34 16.97 4.75
C ALA A 88 2.35 18.07 5.82
N SER A 89 2.23 19.32 5.39
CA SER A 89 2.09 20.48 6.26
C SER A 89 0.80 21.24 5.94
N GLY A 90 0.03 21.54 7.00
CA GLY A 90 -1.24 22.25 6.93
C GLY A 90 -1.56 23.01 8.22
N PRO A 91 -2.80 23.48 8.39
CA PRO A 91 -3.22 24.28 9.56
C PRO A 91 -3.05 23.57 10.92
N GLY A 92 -3.04 22.23 10.93
CA GLY A 92 -2.83 21.39 12.12
C GLY A 92 -1.36 21.07 12.42
N GLY A 93 -0.40 21.57 11.61
CA GLY A 93 1.03 21.30 11.74
C GLY A 93 1.55 20.33 10.68
N VAL A 94 2.64 19.63 11.00
CA VAL A 94 3.26 18.61 10.14
C VAL A 94 2.77 17.23 10.54
N VAL A 95 2.26 16.48 9.57
CA VAL A 95 1.87 15.07 9.70
C VAL A 95 2.68 14.23 8.72
N GLY A 96 2.90 12.96 9.03
CA GLY A 96 3.64 12.10 8.11
C GLY A 96 3.57 10.62 8.46
N VAL A 97 4.15 9.82 7.58
CA VAL A 97 4.28 8.38 7.69
C VAL A 97 5.66 7.95 7.17
N ASP A 98 6.27 6.98 7.85
CA ASP A 98 7.51 6.35 7.37
C ASP A 98 7.18 5.53 6.13
N VAL A 99 7.96 5.73 5.08
CA VAL A 99 7.82 5.05 3.78
C VAL A 99 9.14 4.43 3.34
N GLY A 100 10.17 4.45 4.19
CA GLY A 100 11.49 3.89 3.91
C GLY A 100 12.33 4.74 2.94
N SER A 101 13.62 4.89 3.25
CA SER A 101 14.56 5.66 2.40
C SER A 101 14.95 4.97 1.09
N ASP A 102 14.82 3.64 1.03
CA ASP A 102 15.32 2.82 -0.09
C ASP A 102 14.26 2.56 -1.17
N GLU A 103 13.01 2.96 -0.91
CA GLU A 103 11.83 2.55 -1.67
C GLU A 103 11.23 3.66 -2.54
N LEU A 104 11.77 4.88 -2.48
CA LEU A 104 11.16 6.03 -3.11
C LEU A 104 12.13 6.74 -4.05
N ASP A 105 11.97 6.50 -5.34
CA ASP A 105 12.45 7.44 -6.34
C ASP A 105 11.41 8.57 -6.50
N GLY A 106 11.83 9.82 -6.57
CA GLY A 106 10.91 10.95 -6.73
C GLY A 106 10.15 10.96 -8.07
N SER A 107 10.38 9.98 -8.95
CA SER A 107 9.71 9.82 -10.25
C SER A 107 8.48 8.91 -10.22
N THR A 108 8.19 8.27 -9.08
CA THR A 108 7.10 7.29 -8.95
C THR A 108 5.90 7.78 -8.15
N ILE A 109 5.90 9.04 -7.73
CA ILE A 109 4.82 9.61 -6.92
C ILE A 109 3.76 10.24 -7.83
N SER A 110 2.54 9.71 -7.79
CA SER A 110 1.37 10.34 -8.39
C SER A 110 0.47 10.84 -7.28
N VAL A 111 0.52 12.15 -7.01
CA VAL A 111 -0.39 12.76 -6.05
C VAL A 111 -1.73 13.00 -6.73
N LEU A 112 -2.77 12.41 -6.16
CA LEU A 112 -4.13 12.46 -6.69
C LEU A 112 -4.95 13.32 -5.75
N ASP A 113 -5.74 14.24 -6.30
CA ASP A 113 -6.72 14.97 -5.51
C ASP A 113 -7.87 14.00 -5.25
N ALA A 114 -8.00 13.52 -4.02
CA ALA A 114 -9.06 12.58 -3.66
C ALA A 114 -10.46 13.23 -3.67
N GLY A 115 -10.61 14.47 -4.16
CA GLY A 115 -11.88 15.16 -4.26
C GLY A 115 -12.55 15.24 -2.88
N PRO A 116 -13.84 14.88 -2.74
CA PRO A 116 -14.59 15.10 -1.51
C PRO A 116 -14.20 14.18 -0.35
N LEU A 117 -13.27 13.23 -0.57
CA LEU A 117 -12.55 12.52 0.51
C LEU A 117 -11.71 13.46 1.35
N GLY A 118 -11.32 14.59 0.77
CA GLY A 118 -10.55 15.57 1.46
C GLY A 118 -9.08 15.19 1.61
N GLY A 119 -8.30 15.38 0.56
CA GLY A 119 -6.84 15.38 0.68
C GLY A 119 -6.18 14.00 0.81
N GLY A 120 -6.71 12.96 0.16
CA GLY A 120 -5.94 11.73 -0.05
C GLY A 120 -4.69 11.97 -0.89
N VAL A 121 -3.63 11.23 -0.62
CA VAL A 121 -2.39 11.19 -1.39
C VAL A 121 -2.14 9.74 -1.76
N LEU A 122 -2.04 9.45 -3.04
CA LEU A 122 -1.48 8.19 -3.44
C LEU A 122 0.05 8.32 -3.58
N VAL A 123 0.76 7.31 -3.10
CA VAL A 123 2.18 7.15 -3.37
C VAL A 123 2.39 5.76 -3.94
N ARG A 124 2.78 5.69 -5.21
CA ARG A 124 3.31 4.46 -5.76
C ARG A 124 4.74 4.30 -5.22
N VAL A 125 4.98 3.15 -4.60
CA VAL A 125 6.28 2.78 -4.08
C VAL A 125 6.78 1.65 -4.97
N ASP A 126 7.81 1.96 -5.76
CA ASP A 126 8.46 0.94 -6.58
C ASP A 126 9.37 0.12 -5.67
N GLY A 127 8.83 -1.02 -5.22
CA GLY A 127 9.52 -1.89 -4.28
C GLY A 127 10.91 -2.31 -4.77
N GLY A 128 11.83 -2.40 -3.81
CA GLY A 128 13.12 -3.04 -3.99
C GLY A 128 12.98 -4.49 -4.48
N MET A 129 14.10 -5.04 -4.98
CA MET A 129 14.28 -6.31 -5.70
C MET A 129 13.32 -7.48 -5.32
N HIS A 130 12.05 -7.43 -5.75
CA HIS A 130 11.12 -8.55 -5.60
C HIS A 130 11.52 -9.68 -6.57
N PRO A 131 11.50 -10.97 -6.18
CA PRO A 131 11.96 -12.07 -7.06
C PRO A 131 11.24 -12.14 -8.41
N ARG A 132 10.03 -11.59 -8.48
CA ARG A 132 9.19 -11.51 -9.66
C ARG A 132 9.26 -10.16 -10.40
N GLY A 133 10.13 -9.26 -9.94
CA GLY A 133 9.98 -7.83 -10.22
C GLY A 133 8.61 -7.30 -9.77
N GLY A 134 8.37 -6.01 -9.96
CA GLY A 134 7.08 -5.38 -9.71
C GLY A 134 7.14 -4.19 -8.77
N PHE A 135 5.97 -3.71 -8.37
CA PHE A 135 5.81 -2.58 -7.46
C PHE A 135 4.56 -2.74 -6.60
N GLN A 136 4.57 -2.11 -5.43
CA GLN A 136 3.42 -2.07 -4.52
C GLN A 136 2.85 -0.65 -4.54
N PRO A 137 1.64 -0.44 -5.08
CA PRO A 137 0.98 0.86 -4.95
C PRO A 137 0.48 1.04 -3.51
N HIS A 138 0.72 2.20 -2.92
CA HIS A 138 0.22 2.56 -1.60
C HIS A 138 -0.68 3.79 -1.68
N LEU A 139 -1.80 3.76 -0.95
CA LEU A 139 -2.71 4.88 -0.85
C LEU A 139 -2.66 5.42 0.56
N TYR A 140 -2.47 6.73 0.71
CA TYR A 140 -2.44 7.41 1.99
C TYR A 140 -3.59 8.41 2.07
N LEU A 141 -4.25 8.50 3.22
CA LEU A 141 -5.18 9.59 3.51
C LEU A 141 -4.46 10.61 4.39
N VAL A 142 -4.62 11.89 4.06
CA VAL A 142 -4.08 13.00 4.85
C VAL A 142 -5.24 13.78 5.44
N GLY A 143 -5.34 13.75 6.76
CA GLY A 143 -6.23 14.60 7.54
C GLY A 143 -5.49 15.74 8.23
N PRO A 144 -6.20 16.56 9.03
CA PRO A 144 -5.62 17.70 9.74
C PRO A 144 -4.48 17.33 10.69
N ASP A 145 -4.59 16.16 11.32
CA ASP A 145 -3.77 15.75 12.46
C ASP A 145 -3.09 14.40 12.24
N ALA A 146 -3.35 13.75 11.10
CA ALA A 146 -2.80 12.43 10.81
C ALA A 146 -2.64 12.19 9.31
N MET A 147 -1.64 11.37 8.98
CA MET A 147 -1.49 10.75 7.68
C MET A 147 -1.44 9.23 7.89
N ARG A 148 -2.20 8.46 7.10
CA ARG A 148 -2.29 7.00 7.27
C ARG A 148 -2.42 6.28 5.96
N GLU A 149 -1.78 5.12 5.87
CA GLU A 149 -2.00 4.20 4.77
C GLU A 149 -3.41 3.60 4.84
N VAL A 150 -4.07 3.56 3.69
CA VAL A 150 -5.34 2.89 3.47
C VAL A 150 -5.08 1.39 3.37
N THR A 151 -5.43 0.70 4.44
CA THR A 151 -5.34 -0.77 4.51
C THR A 151 -6.68 -1.38 4.90
N VAL A 152 -6.89 -2.63 4.49
CA VAL A 152 -7.97 -3.49 4.96
C VAL A 152 -7.34 -4.75 5.54
N ASN A 153 -7.66 -5.06 6.79
CA ASN A 153 -7.05 -6.17 7.54
C ASN A 153 -5.51 -6.14 7.56
N GLY A 154 -4.90 -4.94 7.53
CA GLY A 154 -3.45 -4.75 7.53
C GLY A 154 -2.78 -4.93 6.16
N HIS A 155 -3.55 -5.06 5.08
CA HIS A 155 -3.03 -5.13 3.71
C HIS A 155 -3.39 -3.88 2.91
N PRO A 156 -2.48 -3.38 2.04
CA PRO A 156 -2.80 -2.28 1.13
C PRO A 156 -4.03 -2.61 0.27
N VAL A 157 -4.89 -1.62 0.05
CA VAL A 157 -6.12 -1.82 -0.77
C VAL A 157 -5.82 -2.11 -2.24
N VAL A 158 -4.70 -1.62 -2.76
CA VAL A 158 -4.25 -1.92 -4.12
C VAL A 158 -3.29 -3.10 -4.08
N PRO A 159 -3.50 -4.17 -4.86
CA PRO A 159 -2.63 -5.33 -4.84
C PRO A 159 -1.26 -5.03 -5.46
N PHE A 160 -0.27 -5.84 -5.10
CA PHE A 160 1.05 -5.85 -5.72
C PHE A 160 0.95 -6.11 -7.23
N VAL A 161 1.70 -5.35 -8.03
CA VAL A 161 1.75 -5.48 -9.48
C VAL A 161 3.05 -6.19 -9.88
N ALA A 162 2.96 -7.49 -10.18
CA ALA A 162 4.09 -8.27 -10.67
C ALA A 162 4.39 -7.95 -12.15
N THR A 163 5.66 -7.77 -12.51
CA THR A 163 6.06 -7.41 -13.88
C THR A 163 6.68 -8.57 -14.68
N ASP A 164 7.15 -9.64 -14.03
CA ASP A 164 7.76 -10.81 -14.68
C ASP A 164 6.85 -11.59 -15.63
N GLY A 165 5.53 -11.54 -15.42
CA GLY A 165 4.54 -12.32 -16.17
C GLY A 165 3.79 -11.54 -17.26
N GLY A 166 4.14 -10.27 -17.51
CA GLY A 166 3.24 -9.34 -18.20
C GLY A 166 2.10 -8.97 -17.25
N MET A 167 2.24 -7.82 -16.59
CA MET A 167 1.39 -7.34 -15.50
C MET A 167 -0.08 -7.74 -15.68
N ALA A 168 -0.63 -8.41 -14.66
CA ALA A 168 -2.06 -8.67 -14.61
C ALA A 168 -2.81 -7.32 -14.74
N PRO A 169 -3.83 -7.22 -15.60
CA PRO A 169 -4.48 -5.96 -15.84
C PRO A 169 -5.11 -5.42 -14.55
N LEU A 170 -4.82 -4.16 -14.24
CA LEU A 170 -5.20 -3.50 -12.99
C LEU A 170 -5.48 -2.02 -13.24
N ALA A 171 -6.59 -1.52 -12.70
CA ALA A 171 -6.91 -0.10 -12.64
C ALA A 171 -7.57 0.22 -11.30
N VAL A 172 -7.46 1.48 -10.90
CA VAL A 172 -8.02 2.05 -9.69
C VAL A 172 -8.81 3.29 -10.08
N ARG A 173 -10.02 3.41 -9.54
CA ARG A 173 -10.90 4.57 -9.73
C ARG A 173 -11.28 5.14 -8.36
N CYS A 174 -11.24 6.45 -8.22
CA CYS A 174 -11.63 7.13 -6.99
C CYS A 174 -13.05 7.69 -7.10
N GLY A 175 -13.83 7.52 -6.04
CA GLY A 175 -15.13 8.14 -5.82
C GLY A 175 -15.13 9.00 -4.55
N ASP A 176 -16.31 9.45 -4.13
CA ASP A 176 -16.40 10.50 -3.10
C ASP A 176 -15.89 10.08 -1.72
N ASP A 177 -16.13 8.84 -1.32
CA ASP A 177 -15.62 8.22 -0.11
C ASP A 177 -15.06 6.81 -0.38
N THR A 178 -14.82 6.49 -1.65
CA THR A 178 -14.55 5.13 -2.11
C THR A 178 -13.37 5.03 -3.06
N VAL A 179 -12.77 3.85 -3.07
CA VAL A 179 -11.85 3.42 -4.11
C VAL A 179 -12.35 2.10 -4.70
N GLU A 180 -12.44 2.06 -6.03
CA GLU A 180 -12.70 0.85 -6.78
C GLU A 180 -11.40 0.32 -7.37
N VAL A 181 -11.07 -0.93 -7.06
CA VAL A 181 -9.96 -1.65 -7.67
C VAL A 181 -10.53 -2.63 -8.68
N LEU A 182 -10.24 -2.39 -9.96
CA LEU A 182 -10.55 -3.31 -11.05
C LEU A 182 -9.31 -4.15 -11.31
N SER A 183 -9.44 -5.46 -11.11
CA SER A 183 -8.36 -6.42 -11.34
C SER A 183 -8.82 -7.51 -12.29
N ALA A 184 -7.91 -7.97 -13.13
CA ALA A 184 -8.17 -9.07 -14.05
C ALA A 184 -7.27 -10.26 -13.71
N THR A 185 -7.88 -11.42 -13.50
CA THR A 185 -7.16 -12.70 -13.33
C THR A 185 -7.33 -13.54 -14.59
N THR A 186 -6.34 -14.38 -14.90
CA THR A 186 -6.47 -15.29 -16.04
C THR A 186 -7.67 -16.23 -15.83
N ALA A 187 -8.53 -16.32 -16.84
CA ALA A 187 -9.73 -17.14 -16.77
C ALA A 187 -9.39 -18.64 -16.68
N GLU A 188 -10.15 -19.37 -15.85
CA GLU A 188 -10.00 -20.81 -15.69
C GLU A 188 -11.26 -21.58 -16.15
N PRO A 189 -11.11 -22.67 -16.93
CA PRO A 189 -9.86 -23.25 -17.40
C PRO A 189 -9.23 -22.44 -18.56
N PRO A 190 -7.90 -22.54 -18.76
CA PRO A 190 -7.24 -21.81 -19.83
C PRO A 190 -7.75 -22.26 -21.21
N GLY A 191 -8.24 -21.30 -21.98
CA GLY A 191 -8.68 -21.50 -23.37
C GLY A 191 -7.53 -21.53 -24.38
N VAL A 192 -7.89 -21.58 -25.67
CA VAL A 192 -6.93 -21.45 -26.79
C VAL A 192 -6.36 -20.03 -26.88
N MET A 193 -7.11 -19.04 -26.40
CA MET A 193 -6.70 -17.64 -26.30
C MET A 193 -6.65 -17.24 -24.84
N LEU A 194 -5.75 -16.32 -24.49
CA LEU A 194 -5.73 -15.69 -23.18
C LEU A 194 -7.04 -14.93 -22.96
N ALA A 195 -7.72 -15.28 -21.88
CA ALA A 195 -8.94 -14.63 -21.43
C ALA A 195 -8.81 -14.25 -19.96
N TRP A 196 -9.64 -13.30 -19.55
CA TRP A 196 -9.56 -12.64 -18.25
C TRP A 196 -10.93 -12.65 -17.58
N ASP A 197 -10.93 -12.91 -16.28
CA ASP A 197 -12.05 -12.64 -15.39
C ASP A 197 -11.78 -11.32 -14.68
N VAL A 198 -12.66 -10.35 -14.87
CA VAL A 198 -12.51 -8.99 -14.35
C VAL A 198 -13.37 -8.84 -13.10
N GLN A 199 -12.73 -8.50 -12.00
CA GLN A 199 -13.37 -8.23 -10.72
C GLN A 199 -13.21 -6.76 -10.34
N ARG A 200 -14.27 -6.19 -9.77
CA ARG A 200 -14.24 -4.89 -9.11
C ARG A 200 -14.45 -5.08 -7.63
N THR A 201 -13.50 -4.61 -6.84
CA THR A 201 -13.64 -4.53 -5.38
C THR A 201 -13.75 -3.07 -4.97
N THR A 202 -14.77 -2.74 -4.18
CA THR A 202 -15.03 -1.38 -3.72
C THR A 202 -14.69 -1.27 -2.23
N TYR A 203 -13.92 -0.25 -1.88
CA TYR A 203 -13.53 0.06 -0.51
C TYR A 203 -14.11 1.41 -0.10
N THR A 204 -14.68 1.51 1.09
CA THR A 204 -14.89 2.80 1.77
C THR A 204 -13.59 3.22 2.43
N LEU A 205 -13.21 4.46 2.23
CA LEU A 205 -11.98 5.02 2.77
C LEU A 205 -12.26 5.80 4.06
N SER A 206 -11.42 5.60 5.06
CA SER A 206 -11.45 6.38 6.29
C SER A 206 -10.07 6.41 6.93
N ILE A 207 -9.71 7.57 7.49
CA ILE A 207 -8.47 7.74 8.24
C ILE A 207 -8.43 6.82 9.47
N ASP A 208 -9.58 6.48 10.05
CA ASP A 208 -9.67 5.62 11.24
C ASP A 208 -9.74 4.12 10.90
N GLY A 209 -9.88 3.79 9.63
CA GLY A 209 -9.92 2.41 9.16
C GLY A 209 -10.84 2.23 7.96
N SER A 210 -10.25 1.81 6.85
CA SER A 210 -10.97 1.52 5.62
C SER A 210 -11.68 0.17 5.68
N GLN A 211 -12.74 0.03 4.91
CA GLN A 211 -13.57 -1.18 4.89
C GLN A 211 -13.86 -1.61 3.46
N GLU A 212 -13.84 -2.91 3.21
CA GLU A 212 -14.34 -3.47 1.95
C GLU A 212 -15.87 -3.46 1.97
N GLN A 213 -16.48 -2.81 0.96
CA GLN A 213 -17.92 -2.84 0.76
C GLN A 213 -18.38 -4.13 0.06
N GLY A 214 -17.51 -4.66 -0.80
CA GLY A 214 -17.70 -5.94 -1.46
C GLY A 214 -16.97 -6.02 -2.79
N SER A 215 -17.06 -7.20 -3.41
CA SER A 215 -16.48 -7.50 -4.72
C SER A 215 -17.56 -7.99 -5.69
N ALA A 216 -17.43 -7.62 -6.96
CA ALA A 216 -18.34 -7.98 -8.03
C ALA A 216 -17.56 -8.43 -9.28
N SER A 217 -17.96 -9.56 -9.84
CA SER A 217 -17.57 -9.97 -11.20
C SER A 217 -18.20 -8.99 -12.20
N LEU A 218 -17.37 -8.36 -13.03
CA LEU A 218 -17.82 -7.46 -14.08
C LEU A 218 -17.96 -8.20 -15.41
N GLU A 219 -16.96 -9.01 -15.73
CA GLU A 219 -16.84 -9.73 -16.96
C GLU A 219 -16.12 -11.05 -16.70
N GLU A 220 -16.51 -12.12 -17.38
CA GLU A 220 -15.92 -13.46 -17.24
C GLU A 220 -15.49 -13.97 -18.62
N ASP A 221 -14.35 -14.65 -18.67
CA ASP A 221 -13.79 -15.24 -19.89
C ASP A 221 -13.67 -14.25 -21.08
N VAL A 222 -13.28 -12.99 -20.79
CA VAL A 222 -13.09 -11.98 -21.84
C VAL A 222 -11.72 -12.13 -22.48
N ALA A 223 -11.71 -12.40 -23.79
CA ALA A 223 -10.48 -12.49 -24.56
C ALA A 223 -9.63 -11.19 -24.47
N ASP A 224 -8.32 -11.33 -24.29
CA ASP A 224 -7.38 -10.20 -24.12
C ASP A 224 -7.54 -9.07 -25.16
N PRO A 225 -7.70 -9.34 -26.48
CA PRO A 225 -7.90 -8.27 -27.46
C PRO A 225 -9.19 -7.48 -27.27
N LEU A 226 -10.26 -8.12 -26.75
CA LEU A 226 -11.52 -7.45 -26.46
C LEU A 226 -11.38 -6.60 -25.19
N LEU A 227 -10.77 -7.16 -24.14
CA LEU A 227 -10.55 -6.42 -22.89
C LEU A 227 -9.68 -5.19 -23.12
N ARG A 228 -8.61 -5.28 -23.91
CA ARG A 228 -7.75 -4.12 -24.27
C ARG A 228 -8.50 -3.03 -25.04
N ARG A 229 -9.52 -3.40 -25.81
CA ARG A 229 -10.33 -2.45 -26.57
C ARG A 229 -11.37 -1.77 -25.68
N ASP A 230 -12.03 -2.54 -24.81
CA ASP A 230 -13.20 -2.10 -24.05
C ASP A 230 -12.81 -1.50 -22.69
N MET A 231 -11.69 -1.94 -22.11
CA MET A 231 -11.10 -1.44 -20.85
C MET A 231 -9.58 -1.22 -21.00
N PRO A 232 -9.14 -0.31 -21.89
CA PRO A 232 -7.72 -0.07 -22.15
C PRO A 232 -6.94 0.38 -20.91
N GLU A 233 -7.61 1.03 -19.95
CA GLU A 233 -7.01 1.55 -18.72
C GLU A 233 -6.41 0.45 -17.82
N LEU A 234 -6.93 -0.79 -17.90
CA LEU A 234 -6.40 -1.91 -17.11
C LEU A 234 -4.97 -2.30 -17.52
N PHE A 235 -4.52 -1.89 -18.72
CA PHE A 235 -3.24 -2.29 -19.28
C PHE A 235 -2.20 -1.17 -19.29
N ASP A 236 -2.51 -0.01 -18.70
CA ASP A 236 -1.61 1.14 -18.63
C ASP A 236 -1.14 1.37 -17.18
N PRO A 237 0.01 0.81 -16.76
CA PRO A 237 0.51 0.99 -15.40
C PRO A 237 0.86 2.45 -15.09
N ALA A 238 1.12 3.29 -16.10
CA ALA A 238 1.33 4.73 -15.91
C ALA A 238 0.01 5.45 -15.59
N ARG A 239 -1.13 4.80 -15.81
CA ARG A 239 -2.47 5.30 -15.54
C ARG A 239 -3.27 4.36 -14.63
N LEU A 240 -2.55 3.64 -13.76
CA LEU A 240 -3.15 2.74 -12.78
C LEU A 240 -4.27 3.44 -11.98
N PHE A 241 -4.22 4.76 -11.80
CA PHE A 241 -5.19 5.53 -11.04
C PHE A 241 -6.01 6.50 -11.90
N THR A 242 -6.44 6.05 -13.08
CA THR A 242 -7.24 6.89 -13.98
C THR A 242 -8.54 7.36 -13.32
N GLY A 243 -8.73 8.67 -13.18
CA GLY A 243 -9.97 9.25 -12.63
C GLY A 243 -9.93 9.51 -11.12
N CYS A 244 -8.76 9.30 -10.53
CA CYS A 244 -8.25 10.09 -9.43
C CYS A 244 -7.36 11.22 -10.05
#